data_AF-A0A2N2XSK2-F1
#
_entry.id   AF-A0A2N2XSK2-F1
#
_cell.length_a   1.000
_cell.length_b   1.000
_cell.length_c   1.000
_cell.angle_alpha   90.00
_cell.angle_beta   90.00
_cell.angle_gamma   90.00
#
_symmetry.space_group_name_H-M   'P 1'
#
loop_
_entity.id
_entity.type
_entity.pdbx_description
1 polymer ?
#
loop_
_entity_poly.entity_id
_entity_poly.type
_entity_poly.pdbx_seq_one_letter_code
_entity_poly.pdbx_strand_id
1 'polypeptide(L)'
;MKKQHFFYFIFISILFINGVEVYSHTNDTLPVNNSNTIQNQNSSIFIDDNCQSIMKIKKDFISKNLKLTEKESQQFWPIYNTYLKQEAIIYDQYKIELEKKGIKSQKGKIIPSISTDDQILFYLDMYYQTREATTLLEQKLYLDLKKVLTPRNLLYFLDLEKSFKSRVKEKAQGACPRSNK
;
A
#
# COMPACT_ATOMS: atom_id res chain seq x y z
N MET A 1 13.79 -26.41 29.09
CA MET A 1 12.88 -25.33 29.56
C MET A 1 12.07 -24.84 28.36
N LYS A 2 10.75 -24.62 28.49
CA LYS A 2 9.93 -24.09 27.39
C LYS A 2 9.79 -22.57 27.54
N LYS A 3 10.22 -21.78 26.54
CA LYS A 3 9.86 -20.36 26.45
C LYS A 3 8.57 -20.23 25.64
N GLN A 4 7.46 -19.90 26.29
CA GLN A 4 6.25 -19.47 25.59
C GLN A 4 6.46 -18.03 25.10
N HIS A 5 6.45 -17.82 23.79
CA HIS A 5 6.46 -16.48 23.21
C HIS A 5 5.02 -15.96 23.16
N PHE A 6 4.64 -15.19 24.18
CA PHE A 6 3.34 -14.53 24.30
C PHE A 6 3.32 -13.27 23.43
N PHE A 7 3.10 -13.44 22.11
CA PHE A 7 3.04 -12.33 21.18
C PHE A 7 1.74 -11.52 21.33
N TYR A 8 1.88 -10.20 21.34
CA TYR A 8 0.81 -9.24 21.59
C TYR A 8 -0.14 -9.11 20.39
N PHE A 9 -1.42 -9.43 20.57
CA PHE A 9 -2.47 -9.09 19.59
C PHE A 9 -2.85 -7.60 19.72
N ILE A 10 -2.30 -6.75 18.86
CA ILE A 10 -2.72 -5.34 18.76
C ILE A 10 -3.87 -5.22 17.76
N PHE A 11 -5.09 -5.24 18.27
CA PHE A 11 -6.30 -4.91 17.48
C PHE A 11 -6.31 -3.40 17.16
N ILE A 12 -5.99 -3.04 15.91
CA ILE A 12 -6.16 -1.66 15.41
C ILE A 12 -7.63 -1.45 15.00
N SER A 13 -8.46 -1.16 15.99
CA SER A 13 -9.88 -0.84 15.82
C SER A 13 -10.06 0.61 15.39
N ILE A 14 -10.09 0.88 14.07
CA ILE A 14 -10.39 2.21 13.53
C ILE A 14 -11.90 2.46 13.58
N LEU A 15 -12.33 3.31 14.50
CA LEU A 15 -13.69 3.85 14.55
C LEU A 15 -13.91 4.85 13.41
N PHE A 16 -15.03 4.71 12.70
CA PHE A 16 -15.51 5.73 11.77
C PHE A 16 -16.24 6.84 12.55
N ILE A 17 -15.86 8.09 12.33
CA ILE A 17 -16.65 9.27 12.72
C ILE A 17 -16.79 10.15 11.48
N ASN A 18 -17.99 10.69 11.26
CA ASN A 18 -18.31 11.52 10.09
C ASN A 18 -17.82 12.97 10.27
N GLY A 19 -17.62 13.68 9.16
CA GLY A 19 -16.94 14.98 9.15
C GLY A 19 -17.82 16.19 9.50
N VAL A 20 -17.15 17.34 9.62
CA VAL A 20 -17.72 18.70 9.60
C VAL A 20 -16.80 19.55 8.71
N GLU A 21 -17.38 20.33 7.80
CA GLU A 21 -16.65 21.34 7.02
C GLU A 21 -16.59 22.67 7.78
N VAL A 22 -15.48 23.40 7.68
CA VAL A 22 -15.37 24.80 8.11
C VAL A 22 -14.59 25.58 7.03
N TYR A 23 -15.14 26.72 6.61
CA TYR A 23 -14.60 27.53 5.52
C TYR A 23 -13.42 28.41 5.92
N SER A 24 -12.61 28.78 4.93
CA SER A 24 -11.46 29.68 5.05
C SER A 24 -11.83 31.16 4.92
N HIS A 25 -11.11 32.05 5.60
CA HIS A 25 -11.00 33.46 5.19
C HIS A 25 -9.58 34.01 5.39
N THR A 26 -9.15 34.82 4.42
CA THR A 26 -7.97 35.70 4.40
C THR A 26 -8.28 37.02 5.15
N ASN A 27 -7.35 37.85 5.63
CA ASN A 27 -5.87 37.85 5.58
C ASN A 27 -5.33 38.50 6.92
N ASP A 28 -4.18 39.17 7.12
CA ASP A 28 -3.08 39.73 6.30
C ASP A 28 -1.79 39.92 7.17
N THR A 29 -0.77 40.61 6.62
CA THR A 29 0.40 41.30 7.20
C THR A 29 1.52 40.53 7.95
N LEU A 30 2.74 41.07 7.79
CA LEU A 30 4.06 40.63 8.27
C LEU A 30 4.91 41.90 8.55
N PRO A 31 6.12 41.84 9.16
CA PRO A 31 6.77 40.74 9.89
C PRO A 31 7.29 41.18 11.30
N VAL A 32 7.84 40.24 12.09
CA VAL A 32 9.12 40.40 12.85
C VAL A 32 9.54 39.06 13.47
N ASN A 33 10.85 38.88 13.69
CA ASN A 33 11.47 37.63 14.15
C ASN A 33 11.19 37.30 15.63
N ASN A 34 10.91 36.03 15.94
CA ASN A 34 11.95 35.17 16.52
C ASN A 34 11.59 33.67 16.53
N SER A 35 12.61 32.83 16.68
CA SER A 35 12.51 31.36 16.61
C SER A 35 11.75 30.75 17.78
N ASN A 36 10.81 29.83 17.50
CA ASN A 36 10.64 28.49 18.11
C ASN A 36 9.25 27.89 17.78
N THR A 37 9.00 27.59 16.52
CA THR A 37 7.72 26.98 16.09
C THR A 37 7.82 25.46 16.04
N ILE A 38 7.02 24.78 16.86
CA ILE A 38 6.82 23.33 16.79
C ILE A 38 6.11 23.00 15.47
N GLN A 39 6.86 22.60 14.45
CA GLN A 39 6.31 22.15 13.17
C GLN A 39 5.93 20.67 13.24
N ASN A 40 4.72 20.49 13.77
CA ASN A 40 3.78 19.39 13.60
C ASN A 40 4.23 18.24 12.66
N GLN A 41 4.34 17.02 13.19
CA GLN A 41 4.73 15.82 12.44
C GLN A 41 3.61 15.32 11.51
N ASN A 42 3.34 16.07 10.45
CA ASN A 42 2.59 15.58 9.29
C ASN A 42 3.34 14.39 8.68
N SER A 43 2.87 13.18 8.96
CA SER A 43 3.48 11.93 8.50
C SER A 43 3.27 11.72 7.00
N SER A 44 4.06 12.45 6.20
CA SER A 44 4.26 12.15 4.79
C SER A 44 4.87 10.76 4.65
N ILE A 45 4.01 9.76 4.45
CA ILE A 45 4.38 8.38 4.13
C ILE A 45 5.36 8.45 2.95
N PHE A 46 6.60 8.01 3.18
CA PHE A 46 7.66 8.00 2.17
C PHE A 46 7.41 6.87 1.18
N ILE A 47 6.48 7.10 0.25
CA ILE A 47 6.22 6.20 -0.88
C ILE A 47 7.43 6.25 -1.82
N ASP A 48 8.20 5.16 -1.84
CA ASP A 48 9.36 4.94 -2.72
C ASP A 48 9.03 5.34 -4.18
N ASP A 49 9.92 6.04 -4.90
CA ASP A 49 9.70 6.44 -6.30
C ASP A 49 9.34 5.25 -7.20
N ASN A 50 9.88 4.06 -6.90
CA ASN A 50 9.53 2.82 -7.58
C ASN A 50 8.10 2.35 -7.25
N CYS A 51 7.63 2.59 -6.02
CA CYS A 51 6.25 2.34 -5.61
C CYS A 51 5.28 3.34 -6.26
N GLN A 52 5.64 4.64 -6.32
CA GLN A 52 4.89 5.64 -7.09
C GLN A 52 4.78 5.28 -8.58
N SER A 53 5.86 4.77 -9.17
CA SER A 53 5.90 4.25 -10.54
C SER A 53 4.91 3.09 -10.74
N ILE A 54 4.93 2.08 -9.86
CA ILE A 54 3.99 0.95 -9.90
C ILE A 54 2.53 1.44 -9.75
N MET A 55 2.25 2.34 -8.79
CA MET A 55 0.91 2.93 -8.62
C MET A 55 0.46 3.65 -9.90
N LYS A 56 1.32 4.45 -10.54
CA LYS A 56 1.00 5.13 -11.80
C LYS A 56 0.70 4.14 -12.93
N ILE A 57 1.59 3.15 -13.14
CA ILE A 57 1.43 2.12 -14.17
C ILE A 57 0.12 1.33 -13.95
N LYS A 58 -0.25 1.07 -12.70
CA LYS A 58 -1.48 0.37 -12.32
C LYS A 58 -2.73 1.22 -12.60
N LYS A 59 -2.74 2.51 -12.24
CA LYS A 59 -3.80 3.46 -12.63
C LYS A 59 -3.94 3.56 -14.15
N ASP A 60 -2.85 3.79 -14.87
CA ASP A 60 -2.85 3.89 -16.33
C ASP A 60 -3.40 2.63 -17.01
N PHE A 61 -3.11 1.45 -16.44
CA PHE A 61 -3.66 0.18 -16.92
C PHE A 61 -5.17 0.08 -16.69
N ILE A 62 -5.67 0.42 -15.49
CA ILE A 62 -7.11 0.42 -15.20
C ILE A 62 -7.85 1.47 -16.05
N SER A 63 -7.37 2.71 -16.13
CA SER A 63 -7.98 3.79 -16.94
C SER A 63 -8.18 3.42 -18.41
N LYS A 64 -7.23 2.65 -18.99
CA LYS A 64 -7.30 2.25 -20.40
C LYS A 64 -8.30 1.11 -20.63
N ASN A 65 -8.39 0.16 -19.71
CA ASN A 65 -9.10 -1.11 -19.93
C ASN A 65 -10.49 -1.18 -19.26
N LEU A 66 -10.67 -0.60 -18.07
CA LEU A 66 -11.96 -0.61 -17.37
C LEU A 66 -12.87 0.48 -17.96
N LYS A 67 -14.03 0.09 -18.48
CA LYS A 67 -15.00 1.01 -19.07
C LYS A 67 -16.08 1.35 -18.03
N LEU A 68 -15.94 2.52 -17.42
CA LEU A 68 -16.89 3.07 -16.46
C LEU A 68 -17.73 4.17 -17.11
N THR A 69 -18.98 4.30 -16.67
CA THR A 69 -19.73 5.55 -16.87
C THR A 69 -19.08 6.71 -16.10
N GLU A 70 -19.40 7.95 -16.43
CA GLU A 70 -18.85 9.11 -15.71
C GLU A 70 -19.13 9.05 -14.21
N LYS A 71 -20.37 8.72 -13.83
CA LYS A 71 -20.80 8.54 -12.44
C LYS A 71 -20.03 7.42 -11.72
N GLU A 72 -19.88 6.25 -12.35
CA GLU A 72 -19.05 5.17 -11.79
C GLU A 72 -17.59 5.61 -11.65
N SER A 73 -17.04 6.34 -12.61
CA SER A 73 -15.65 6.83 -12.61
C SER A 73 -15.40 7.81 -11.45
N GLN A 74 -16.28 8.80 -11.27
CA GLN A 74 -16.23 9.76 -10.16
C GLN A 74 -16.24 9.07 -8.78
N GLN A 75 -16.99 7.97 -8.64
CA GLN A 75 -17.07 7.20 -7.39
C GLN A 75 -15.96 6.15 -7.23
N PHE A 76 -15.49 5.54 -8.32
CA PHE A 76 -14.44 4.52 -8.34
C PHE A 76 -13.07 5.07 -7.94
N TRP A 77 -12.64 6.18 -8.54
CA TRP A 77 -11.28 6.66 -8.38
C TRP A 77 -10.90 7.03 -6.93
N PRO A 78 -11.73 7.69 -6.11
CA PRO A 78 -11.42 7.94 -4.70
C PRO A 78 -11.18 6.65 -3.89
N ILE A 79 -12.03 5.63 -4.09
CA ILE A 79 -11.92 4.32 -3.43
C ILE A 79 -10.62 3.63 -3.87
N TYR A 80 -10.40 3.53 -5.18
CA TYR A 80 -9.24 2.82 -5.73
C TYR A 80 -7.92 3.54 -5.42
N ASN A 81 -7.88 4.87 -5.48
CA ASN A 81 -6.71 5.66 -5.06
C ASN A 81 -6.37 5.45 -3.57
N THR A 82 -7.37 5.24 -2.71
CA THR A 82 -7.18 4.95 -1.28
C THR A 82 -6.63 3.54 -1.09
N TYR A 83 -7.19 2.55 -1.78
CA TYR A 83 -6.65 1.18 -1.81
C TYR A 83 -5.19 1.16 -2.27
N LEU A 84 -4.82 1.86 -3.35
CA LEU A 84 -3.45 1.87 -3.86
C LEU A 84 -2.45 2.47 -2.85
N LYS A 85 -2.85 3.49 -2.07
CA LYS A 85 -2.03 4.02 -0.98
C LYS A 85 -1.86 3.00 0.15
N GLN A 86 -2.91 2.27 0.50
CA GLN A 86 -2.87 1.23 1.55
C GLN A 86 -2.06 -0.01 1.10
N GLU A 87 -2.17 -0.39 -0.18
CA GLU A 87 -1.37 -1.44 -0.83
C GLU A 87 0.13 -1.08 -0.80
N ALA A 88 0.47 0.17 -1.12
CA ALA A 88 1.84 0.70 -1.02
C ALA A 88 2.39 0.63 0.42
N ILE A 89 1.67 1.17 1.41
CA ILE A 89 2.09 1.19 2.83
C ILE A 89 2.45 -0.21 3.33
N ILE A 90 1.64 -1.23 3.01
CA ILE A 90 1.89 -2.61 3.44
C ILE A 90 3.20 -3.15 2.86
N TYR A 91 3.48 -2.92 1.57
CA TYR A 91 4.72 -3.37 0.93
C TYR A 91 5.95 -2.57 1.37
N ASP A 92 5.82 -1.27 1.60
CA ASP A 92 6.89 -0.42 2.11
C ASP A 92 7.25 -0.79 3.57
N GLN A 93 6.25 -1.08 4.42
CA GLN A 93 6.47 -1.62 5.77
C GLN A 93 7.18 -2.98 5.73
N TYR A 94 6.72 -3.91 4.89
CA TYR A 94 7.36 -5.23 4.72
C TYR A 94 8.84 -5.11 4.29
N LYS A 95 9.12 -4.23 3.32
CA LYS A 95 10.50 -3.91 2.88
C LYS A 95 11.34 -3.39 4.05
N ILE A 96 10.84 -2.39 4.79
CA ILE A 96 11.55 -1.75 5.90
C ILE A 96 11.86 -2.74 7.03
N GLU A 97 10.94 -3.63 7.40
CA GLU A 97 11.20 -4.61 8.47
C GLU A 97 12.20 -5.70 8.05
N LEU A 98 12.22 -6.13 6.79
CA LEU A 98 13.28 -7.01 6.29
C LEU A 98 14.65 -6.31 6.28
N GLU A 99 14.70 -5.04 5.86
CA GLU A 99 15.92 -4.23 5.84
C GLU A 99 16.47 -4.01 7.27
N LYS A 100 15.60 -3.69 8.25
CA LYS A 100 15.95 -3.60 9.69
C LYS A 100 16.52 -4.89 10.27
N LYS A 101 16.11 -6.06 9.77
CA LYS A 101 16.62 -7.38 10.18
C LYS A 101 17.83 -7.85 9.37
N GLY A 102 18.32 -7.03 8.43
CA GLY A 102 19.44 -7.37 7.54
C GLY A 102 19.13 -8.51 6.56
N ILE A 103 17.85 -8.80 6.30
CA ILE A 103 17.41 -9.96 5.52
C ILE A 103 17.60 -9.67 4.03
N LYS A 104 18.62 -10.31 3.45
CA LYS A 104 18.95 -10.17 2.03
C LYS A 104 17.96 -10.95 1.17
N SER A 105 17.39 -10.28 0.17
CA SER A 105 16.47 -10.89 -0.79
C SER A 105 16.90 -10.65 -2.24
N GLN A 106 16.65 -11.64 -3.09
CA GLN A 106 16.90 -11.59 -4.54
C GLN A 106 15.60 -11.93 -5.28
N LYS A 107 15.24 -11.12 -6.29
CA LYS A 107 13.97 -11.24 -7.04
C LYS A 107 12.72 -11.42 -6.15
N GLY A 108 12.70 -10.80 -4.97
CA GLY A 108 11.58 -10.86 -4.01
C GLY A 108 11.51 -12.13 -3.15
N LYS A 109 12.59 -12.91 -3.06
CA LYS A 109 12.71 -14.08 -2.18
C LYS A 109 13.92 -13.95 -1.26
N ILE A 110 13.81 -14.41 -0.01
CA ILE A 110 14.97 -14.62 0.87
C ILE A 110 15.98 -15.60 0.24
N ILE A 111 17.26 -15.46 0.59
CA ILE A 111 18.34 -16.34 0.14
C ILE A 111 18.74 -17.24 1.32
N PRO A 112 18.33 -18.53 1.37
CA PRO A 112 18.54 -19.37 2.55
C PRO A 112 20.01 -19.60 2.91
N SER A 113 20.89 -19.71 1.91
CA SER A 113 22.32 -19.98 2.12
C SER A 113 23.13 -18.86 2.78
N ILE A 114 22.52 -17.68 3.01
CA ILE A 114 23.16 -16.53 3.67
C ILE A 114 22.27 -15.91 4.76
N SER A 115 21.22 -16.62 5.20
CA SER A 115 20.27 -16.17 6.23
C SER A 115 20.30 -17.14 7.41
N THR A 116 20.12 -16.64 8.64
CA THR A 116 19.96 -17.53 9.81
C THR A 116 18.54 -18.10 9.90
N ASP A 117 18.34 -19.17 10.67
CA ASP A 117 17.02 -19.75 10.92
C ASP A 117 16.05 -18.70 11.50
N ASP A 118 16.50 -17.86 12.44
CA ASP A 118 15.71 -16.74 12.98
C ASP A 118 15.30 -15.71 11.90
N GLN A 119 16.18 -15.42 10.94
CA GLN A 119 15.88 -14.55 9.80
C GLN A 119 14.89 -15.22 8.82
N ILE A 120 14.99 -16.53 8.62
CA ILE A 120 14.08 -17.30 7.79
C ILE A 120 12.69 -17.36 8.43
N LEU A 121 12.60 -17.62 9.73
CA LEU A 121 11.34 -17.59 10.49
C LEU A 121 10.70 -16.20 10.45
N PHE A 122 11.45 -15.14 10.76
CA PHE A 122 10.93 -13.77 10.68
C PHE A 122 10.44 -13.40 9.27
N TYR A 123 11.15 -13.82 8.22
CA TYR A 123 10.71 -13.62 6.84
C TYR A 123 9.41 -14.37 6.53
N LEU A 124 9.23 -15.59 7.04
CA LEU A 124 8.00 -16.36 6.87
C LEU A 124 6.81 -15.72 7.61
N ASP A 125 7.02 -15.29 8.86
CA ASP A 125 6.00 -14.58 9.64
C ASP A 125 5.57 -13.28 8.92
N MET A 126 6.53 -12.45 8.52
CA MET A 126 6.27 -11.23 7.75
C MET A 126 5.57 -11.51 6.41
N TYR A 127 5.92 -12.61 5.72
CA TYR A 127 5.25 -13.01 4.48
C TYR A 127 3.78 -13.36 4.70
N TYR A 128 3.45 -14.13 5.74
CA TYR A 128 2.07 -14.49 6.05
C TYR A 128 1.24 -13.29 6.55
N GLN A 129 1.81 -12.46 7.41
CA GLN A 129 1.17 -11.20 7.87
C GLN A 129 0.88 -10.26 6.69
N THR A 130 1.85 -10.06 5.79
CA THR A 130 1.69 -9.24 4.57
C THR A 130 0.60 -9.80 3.67
N ARG A 131 0.53 -11.13 3.52
CA ARG A 131 -0.49 -11.83 2.74
C ARG A 131 -1.90 -11.71 3.35
N GLU A 132 -2.02 -11.76 4.67
CA GLU A 132 -3.28 -11.52 5.37
C GLU A 132 -3.74 -10.06 5.20
N ALA A 133 -2.87 -9.08 5.50
CA ALA A 133 -3.17 -7.66 5.39
C ALA A 133 -3.61 -7.27 3.96
N THR A 134 -2.90 -7.76 2.94
CA THR A 134 -3.30 -7.55 1.53
C THR A 134 -4.62 -8.24 1.17
N THR A 135 -4.87 -9.46 1.67
CA THR A 135 -6.14 -10.16 1.44
C THR A 135 -7.32 -9.40 2.06
N LEU A 136 -7.19 -8.90 3.29
CA LEU A 136 -8.22 -8.10 3.96
C LEU A 136 -8.46 -6.76 3.24
N LEU A 137 -7.40 -6.12 2.74
CA LEU A 137 -7.48 -4.90 1.94
C LEU A 137 -8.19 -5.13 0.58
N GLU A 138 -7.93 -6.26 -0.10
CA GLU A 138 -8.63 -6.66 -1.33
C GLU A 138 -10.12 -6.97 -1.06
N GLN A 139 -10.46 -7.61 0.06
CA GLN A 139 -11.85 -7.82 0.48
C GLN A 139 -12.58 -6.49 0.75
N LYS A 140 -11.93 -5.56 1.45
CA LYS A 140 -12.47 -4.20 1.68
C LYS A 140 -12.72 -3.48 0.36
N LEU A 141 -11.77 -3.54 -0.59
CA LEU A 141 -11.94 -2.94 -1.92
C LEU A 141 -13.16 -3.53 -2.65
N TYR A 142 -13.34 -4.84 -2.65
CA TYR A 142 -14.53 -5.48 -3.22
C TYR A 142 -15.82 -4.95 -2.58
N LEU A 143 -15.88 -4.89 -1.24
CA LEU A 143 -17.07 -4.42 -0.52
C LEU A 143 -17.39 -2.94 -0.78
N ASP A 144 -16.37 -2.10 -0.95
CA ASP A 144 -16.56 -0.68 -1.26
C ASP A 144 -16.94 -0.46 -2.74
N LEU A 145 -16.28 -1.14 -3.69
CA LEU A 145 -16.61 -1.03 -5.12
C LEU A 145 -17.98 -1.63 -5.46
N LYS A 146 -18.43 -2.67 -4.74
CA LYS A 146 -19.79 -3.25 -4.87
C LYS A 146 -20.92 -2.25 -4.63
N LYS A 147 -20.66 -1.14 -3.93
CA LYS A 147 -21.63 -0.07 -3.67
C LYS A 147 -21.80 0.90 -4.83
N VAL A 148 -20.83 0.96 -5.76
CA VAL A 148 -20.74 2.02 -6.79
C VAL A 148 -20.56 1.50 -8.23
N LEU A 149 -20.13 0.26 -8.42
CA LEU A 149 -20.00 -0.37 -9.74
C LEU A 149 -21.15 -1.35 -10.04
N THR A 150 -21.51 -1.47 -11.31
CA THR A 150 -22.35 -2.60 -11.76
C THR A 150 -21.64 -3.95 -11.52
N PRO A 151 -22.37 -5.07 -11.31
CA PRO A 151 -21.74 -6.39 -11.13
C PRO A 151 -20.84 -6.81 -12.30
N ARG A 152 -21.17 -6.37 -13.52
CA ARG A 152 -20.36 -6.58 -14.73
C ARG A 152 -19.04 -5.82 -14.68
N ASN A 153 -19.06 -4.53 -14.30
CA ASN A 153 -17.84 -3.71 -14.18
C ASN A 153 -16.97 -4.16 -12.99
N LEU A 154 -17.59 -4.63 -11.90
CA LEU A 154 -16.88 -5.22 -10.76
C LEU A 154 -16.14 -6.53 -11.13
N LEU A 155 -16.76 -7.39 -11.97
CA LEU A 155 -16.11 -8.59 -12.50
C LEU A 155 -14.95 -8.24 -13.43
N TYR A 156 -15.15 -7.33 -14.39
CA TYR A 156 -14.06 -6.88 -15.28
C TYR A 156 -12.91 -6.23 -14.48
N PHE A 157 -13.20 -5.44 -13.45
CA PHE A 157 -12.18 -4.89 -12.57
C PHE A 157 -11.34 -5.99 -11.88
N LEU A 158 -11.99 -7.02 -11.33
CA LEU A 158 -11.32 -8.16 -10.70
C LEU A 158 -10.40 -8.90 -11.68
N ASP A 159 -10.82 -9.10 -12.92
CA ASP A 159 -10.00 -9.77 -13.94
C ASP A 159 -8.87 -8.88 -14.48
N LEU A 160 -9.03 -7.56 -14.45
CA LEU A 160 -7.95 -6.61 -14.72
C LEU A 160 -6.91 -6.58 -13.60
N GLU A 161 -7.29 -6.63 -12.33
CA GLU A 161 -6.36 -6.79 -11.20
C GLU A 161 -5.54 -8.09 -11.32
N LYS A 162 -6.19 -9.23 -11.59
CA LYS A 162 -5.50 -10.52 -11.85
C LYS A 162 -4.53 -10.40 -13.02
N SER A 163 -4.98 -9.82 -14.14
CA SER A 163 -4.18 -9.62 -15.35
C SER A 163 -2.96 -8.73 -15.10
N PHE A 164 -3.13 -7.65 -14.32
CA PHE A 164 -2.04 -6.76 -13.93
C PHE A 164 -1.03 -7.49 -13.05
N LYS A 165 -1.49 -8.16 -11.98
CA LYS A 165 -0.65 -8.96 -11.07
C LYS A 165 0.12 -10.07 -11.81
N SER A 166 -0.46 -10.65 -12.88
CA SER A 166 0.23 -11.60 -13.75
C SER A 166 1.31 -10.94 -14.61
N ARG A 167 0.98 -9.86 -15.34
CA ARG A 167 1.93 -9.14 -16.22
C ARG A 167 3.10 -8.50 -15.45
N VAL A 168 2.88 -8.09 -14.19
CA VAL A 168 3.96 -7.62 -13.31
C VAL A 168 4.87 -8.78 -12.91
N LYS A 169 4.33 -9.96 -12.56
CA LYS A 169 5.15 -11.16 -12.26
C LYS A 169 5.94 -11.64 -13.48
N GLU A 170 5.37 -11.57 -14.67
CA GLU A 170 6.02 -11.87 -15.95
C GLU A 170 7.17 -10.88 -16.21
N LYS A 171 6.90 -9.57 -16.22
CA LYS A 171 7.93 -8.55 -16.48
C LYS A 171 8.99 -8.48 -15.40
N ALA A 172 8.66 -8.67 -14.11
CA ALA A 172 9.64 -8.65 -13.02
C ALA A 172 10.70 -9.77 -13.10
N GLN A 173 10.50 -10.80 -13.93
CA GLN A 173 11.51 -11.83 -14.19
C GLN A 173 12.65 -11.34 -15.09
N GLY A 174 12.44 -10.27 -15.88
CA GLY A 174 13.45 -9.70 -16.80
C GLY A 174 13.60 -8.16 -16.83
N ALA A 175 12.73 -7.39 -16.17
CA ALA A 175 12.62 -5.93 -16.34
C ALA A 175 12.65 -5.11 -15.03
N CYS A 176 13.36 -5.58 -14.01
CA CYS A 176 13.70 -4.79 -12.82
C CYS A 176 15.21 -4.88 -12.50
N PRO A 177 16.09 -4.28 -13.33
CA PRO A 177 17.46 -4.02 -12.90
C PRO A 177 17.42 -3.06 -11.71
N ARG A 178 17.84 -3.52 -10.52
CA ARG A 178 18.17 -2.59 -9.44
C ARG A 178 19.37 -1.76 -9.88
N SER A 179 19.31 -0.45 -9.66
CA SER A 179 20.48 0.42 -9.79
C SER A 179 21.51 -0.01 -8.76
N ASN A 180 22.62 -0.60 -9.21
CA ASN A 180 23.77 -0.83 -8.35
C ASN A 180 24.50 0.51 -8.18
N LYS A 181 24.47 1.04 -6.96
CA LYS A 181 25.44 1.98 -6.41
C LYS A 181 26.08 1.32 -5.19
#